data_AF-A0A6B2LJQ3-F1
#
_entry.id   AF-A0A6B2LJQ3-F1
#
_cell.length_a   1.000
_cell.length_b   1.000
_cell.length_c   1.000
_cell.angle_alpha   90.00
_cell.angle_beta   90.00
_cell.angle_gamma   90.00
#
_symmetry.space_group_name_H-M   'P 1'
#
loop_
_entity.id
_entity.type
_entity.pdbx_description
1 polymer ?
#
loop_
_entity_poly.entity_id
_entity_poly.type
_entity_poly.pdbx_seq_one_letter_code
_entity_poly.pdbx_strand_id
1 'polypeptide(L)'
;MRREAERAKKELSVETQAKIEIEGFNGGEDLSETLSRAKFEELNMDLFKRTLVPVENVLKEAKLQKDDIHEVLLVGGSTRIPKIQQLLKDYFRGKEPRRGIQPDEAVAYGMAVQGREEPEEGCTYIIMDIAPLSLGLETAGGAMTVMIPRNTLLPTKKVRTFSTYQDDQDLVTIKVYEGERARVKDNHLLGTFELSGLPPAP
;
A
#
# COMPACT_ATOMS: atom_id res chain seq x y z
N MET A 1 -4.98 -27.88 -3.77
CA MET A 1 -5.48 -26.80 -4.65
C MET A 1 -4.62 -25.53 -4.61
N ARG A 2 -4.46 -24.82 -3.46
CA ARG A 2 -3.71 -23.54 -3.40
C ARG A 2 -2.29 -23.61 -3.97
N ARG A 3 -1.53 -24.64 -3.61
CA ARG A 3 -0.15 -24.88 -4.08
C ARG A 3 -0.08 -24.97 -5.61
N GLU A 4 -0.96 -25.78 -6.21
CA GLU A 4 -1.02 -25.95 -7.67
C GLU A 4 -1.47 -24.68 -8.39
N ALA A 5 -2.40 -23.91 -7.82
CA ALA A 5 -2.78 -22.62 -8.37
C ALA A 5 -1.60 -21.62 -8.36
N GLU A 6 -0.77 -21.61 -7.30
CA GLU A 6 0.42 -20.77 -7.24
C GLU A 6 1.47 -21.21 -8.28
N ARG A 7 1.68 -22.52 -8.44
CA ARG A 7 2.56 -23.10 -9.45
C ARG A 7 2.10 -22.71 -10.86
N ALA A 8 0.82 -22.95 -11.17
CA ALA A 8 0.22 -22.59 -12.45
C ALA A 8 0.35 -21.08 -12.73
N LYS A 9 0.15 -20.21 -11.73
CA LYS A 9 0.37 -18.75 -11.88
C LYS A 9 1.82 -18.42 -12.30
N LYS A 10 2.80 -19.07 -11.67
CA LYS A 10 4.23 -18.88 -12.02
C LYS A 10 4.51 -19.37 -13.43
N GLU A 11 4.04 -20.56 -13.80
CA GLU A 11 4.16 -21.11 -15.15
C GLU A 11 3.50 -20.19 -16.18
N LEU A 12 2.28 -19.72 -15.95
CA LEU A 12 1.54 -18.82 -16.84
C LEU A 12 2.17 -17.43 -17.01
N SER A 13 3.13 -17.07 -16.15
CA SER A 13 3.91 -15.85 -16.33
C SER A 13 4.96 -15.98 -17.44
N VAL A 14 5.28 -17.21 -17.86
CA VAL A 14 6.24 -17.54 -18.93
C VAL A 14 5.52 -18.23 -20.09
N GLU A 15 4.70 -19.24 -19.79
CA GLU A 15 3.99 -20.09 -20.74
C GLU A 15 2.54 -19.63 -20.98
N THR A 16 1.95 -20.03 -22.10
CA THR A 16 0.57 -19.68 -22.46
C THR A 16 -0.48 -20.60 -21.83
N GLN A 17 -0.07 -21.74 -21.29
CA GLN A 17 -0.92 -22.73 -20.64
C GLN A 17 -0.16 -23.39 -19.48
N ALA A 18 -0.89 -23.84 -18.46
CA ALA A 18 -0.36 -24.58 -17.33
C ALA A 18 -1.30 -25.75 -16.99
N LYS A 19 -0.72 -26.92 -16.71
CA LYS A 19 -1.49 -28.11 -16.32
C LYS A 19 -1.58 -28.19 -14.79
N ILE A 20 -2.80 -28.30 -14.28
CA ILE A 20 -3.11 -28.41 -12.86
C ILE A 20 -3.47 -29.86 -12.58
N GLU A 21 -2.65 -30.55 -11.80
CA GLU A 21 -2.84 -31.95 -11.42
C GLU A 21 -2.83 -32.10 -9.90
N ILE A 22 -3.84 -32.76 -9.35
CA ILE A 22 -3.95 -33.04 -7.91
C ILE A 22 -4.44 -34.48 -7.75
N GLU A 23 -3.57 -35.32 -7.18
CA GLU A 23 -3.93 -36.69 -6.82
C GLU A 23 -4.83 -36.73 -5.59
N GLY A 24 -5.78 -37.67 -5.54
CA GLY A 24 -6.65 -37.89 -4.39
C GLY A 24 -7.43 -36.64 -3.98
N PHE A 25 -7.94 -35.89 -4.96
CA PHE A 25 -8.82 -34.76 -4.74
C PHE A 25 -10.19 -35.24 -4.19
N ASN A 26 -11.19 -34.37 -4.12
CA ASN A 26 -12.47 -34.58 -3.43
C ASN A 26 -13.06 -35.99 -3.63
N GLY A 27 -13.05 -36.82 -2.58
CA GLY A 27 -13.56 -38.20 -2.64
C GLY A 27 -12.58 -39.24 -3.19
N GLY A 28 -11.29 -38.92 -3.33
CA GLY A 28 -10.25 -39.80 -3.87
C GLY A 28 -10.10 -39.73 -5.39
N GLU A 29 -10.87 -38.90 -6.08
CA GLU A 29 -10.76 -38.69 -7.53
C GLU A 29 -9.60 -37.74 -7.83
N ASP A 30 -8.82 -38.02 -8.86
CA ASP A 30 -7.75 -37.10 -9.29
C ASP A 30 -8.34 -35.93 -10.09
N LEU A 31 -7.80 -34.72 -9.88
CA LEU A 31 -8.12 -33.54 -10.68
C LEU A 31 -7.01 -33.34 -11.72
N SER A 32 -7.36 -33.27 -13.01
CA SER A 32 -6.43 -32.91 -14.09
C SER A 32 -7.09 -31.92 -15.04
N GLU A 33 -6.64 -30.67 -15.00
CA GLU A 33 -7.21 -29.56 -15.76
C GLU A 33 -6.11 -28.73 -16.42
N THR A 34 -6.43 -28.07 -17.54
CA THR A 34 -5.49 -27.14 -18.21
C THR A 34 -6.03 -25.72 -18.12
N LEU A 35 -5.24 -24.82 -17.54
CA LEU A 35 -5.55 -23.40 -17.45
C LEU A 35 -4.74 -22.64 -18.50
N SER A 36 -5.42 -21.86 -19.35
CA SER A 36 -4.74 -20.95 -20.28
C SER A 36 -4.45 -19.61 -19.62
N ARG A 37 -3.41 -18.92 -20.10
CA ARG A 37 -3.07 -17.54 -19.67
C ARG A 37 -4.26 -16.61 -19.92
N ALA A 38 -4.90 -16.73 -21.08
CA ALA A 38 -6.07 -15.93 -21.42
C ALA A 38 -7.20 -16.11 -20.39
N LYS A 39 -7.47 -17.35 -19.96
CA LYS A 39 -8.49 -17.60 -18.94
C LYS A 39 -8.07 -17.08 -17.56
N PHE A 40 -6.80 -17.26 -17.17
CA PHE A 40 -6.27 -16.68 -15.95
C PHE A 40 -6.40 -15.15 -15.91
N GLU A 41 -6.08 -14.49 -17.03
CA GLU A 41 -6.22 -13.04 -17.15
C GLU A 41 -7.67 -12.58 -17.12
N GLU A 42 -8.58 -13.31 -17.78
CA GLU A 42 -10.02 -13.05 -17.75
C GLU A 42 -10.56 -13.12 -16.31
N LEU A 43 -10.21 -14.18 -15.57
CA LEU A 43 -10.65 -14.41 -14.19
C LEU A 43 -10.18 -13.34 -13.19
N ASN A 44 -9.08 -12.64 -13.50
CA ASN A 44 -8.47 -11.66 -12.60
C ASN A 44 -8.48 -10.23 -13.16
N MET A 45 -9.17 -10.00 -14.29
CA MET A 45 -9.10 -8.73 -15.01
C MET A 45 -9.58 -7.55 -14.17
N ASP A 46 -10.61 -7.75 -13.33
CA ASP A 46 -11.10 -6.73 -12.41
C ASP A 46 -10.04 -6.37 -11.36
N LEU A 47 -9.38 -7.36 -10.77
CA LEU A 47 -8.29 -7.17 -9.81
C LEU A 47 -7.10 -6.47 -10.45
N PHE A 48 -6.74 -6.86 -11.67
CA PHE A 48 -5.63 -6.23 -12.41
C PHE A 48 -5.93 -4.77 -12.72
N LYS A 49 -7.14 -4.44 -13.18
CA LYS A 49 -7.55 -3.05 -13.44
C LYS A 49 -7.60 -2.20 -12.17
N ARG A 50 -8.01 -2.79 -11.04
CA ARG A 50 -8.00 -2.09 -9.73
C ARG A 50 -6.62 -1.61 -9.31
N THR A 51 -5.53 -2.21 -9.81
CA THR A 51 -4.17 -1.75 -9.52
C THR A 51 -3.83 -0.39 -10.13
N LEU A 52 -4.54 0.05 -11.18
CA LEU A 52 -4.34 1.36 -11.80
C LEU A 52 -4.95 2.51 -10.99
N VAL A 53 -5.92 2.22 -10.11
CA VAL A 53 -6.58 3.26 -9.29
C VAL A 53 -5.59 3.92 -8.31
N PRO A 54 -4.77 3.17 -7.53
CA PRO A 54 -3.69 3.77 -6.74
C PRO A 54 -2.70 4.59 -7.57
N VAL A 55 -2.33 4.13 -8.76
CA VAL A 55 -1.39 4.84 -9.65
C VAL A 55 -1.96 6.20 -10.06
N GLU A 56 -3.23 6.25 -10.45
CA GLU A 56 -3.92 7.49 -10.80
C GLU A 56 -4.04 8.45 -9.61
N ASN A 57 -4.37 7.93 -8.43
CA ASN A 57 -4.47 8.74 -7.22
C ASN A 57 -3.13 9.39 -6.85
N VAL A 58 -2.02 8.63 -6.92
CA VAL A 58 -0.68 9.14 -6.63
C VAL A 58 -0.28 10.24 -7.62
N LEU A 59 -0.53 10.05 -8.92
CA LEU A 59 -0.26 11.08 -9.93
C LEU A 59 -1.06 12.36 -9.67
N LYS A 60 -2.34 12.22 -9.36
CA LYS A 60 -3.23 13.34 -9.04
C LYS A 60 -2.76 14.12 -7.82
N GLU A 61 -2.34 13.41 -6.77
CA GLU A 61 -1.84 14.02 -5.52
C GLU A 61 -0.49 14.69 -5.70
N ALA A 62 0.40 14.07 -6.48
CA ALA A 62 1.67 14.66 -6.88
C ALA A 62 1.51 15.82 -7.88
N LYS A 63 0.30 16.01 -8.44
CA LYS A 63 0.00 16.96 -9.52
C LYS A 63 0.86 16.75 -10.76
N LEU A 64 1.18 15.49 -11.04
CA LEU A 64 1.98 15.08 -12.19
C LEU A 64 1.10 14.46 -13.28
N GLN A 65 1.47 14.71 -14.51
CA GLN A 65 0.94 14.01 -15.68
C GLN A 65 1.71 12.72 -15.92
N LYS A 66 1.12 11.82 -16.71
CA LYS A 66 1.75 10.54 -17.07
C LYS A 66 3.09 10.72 -17.78
N ASP A 67 3.24 11.78 -18.55
CA ASP A 67 4.46 12.08 -19.31
C ASP A 67 5.60 12.60 -18.42
N ASP A 68 5.27 13.16 -17.24
CA ASP A 68 6.26 13.64 -16.27
C ASP A 68 6.99 12.50 -15.55
N ILE A 69 6.47 11.27 -15.64
CA ILE A 69 7.09 10.09 -15.03
C ILE A 69 8.23 9.61 -15.89
N HIS A 70 9.47 9.85 -15.49
CA HIS A 70 10.65 9.48 -16.28
C HIS A 70 10.80 7.97 -16.46
N GLU A 71 10.71 7.20 -15.36
CA GLU A 71 10.91 5.75 -15.34
C GLU A 71 9.80 5.03 -14.56
N VAL A 72 9.54 3.78 -14.92
CA VAL A 72 8.63 2.87 -14.19
C VAL A 72 9.44 1.68 -13.71
N LEU A 73 9.55 1.50 -12.39
CA LEU A 73 10.23 0.36 -11.77
C LEU A 73 9.19 -0.67 -11.32
N LEU A 74 9.43 -1.95 -11.63
CA LEU A 74 8.57 -3.06 -11.20
C LEU A 74 9.20 -3.78 -10.02
N VAL A 75 8.47 -3.84 -8.90
CA VAL A 75 8.92 -4.48 -7.66
C VAL A 75 7.84 -5.45 -7.17
N GLY A 76 8.27 -6.62 -6.69
CA GLY A 76 7.43 -7.71 -6.21
C GLY A 76 7.04 -8.72 -7.30
N GLY A 77 7.00 -10.01 -6.93
CA GLY A 77 6.85 -11.12 -7.89
C GLY A 77 5.58 -11.10 -8.75
N SER A 78 4.47 -10.50 -8.29
CA SER A 78 3.25 -10.37 -9.12
C SER A 78 3.41 -9.44 -10.32
N THR A 79 4.44 -8.58 -10.33
CA THR A 79 4.78 -7.75 -11.50
C THR A 79 5.34 -8.56 -12.67
N ARG A 80 5.68 -9.83 -12.47
CA ARG A 80 6.08 -10.77 -13.53
C ARG A 80 4.91 -11.20 -14.43
N ILE A 81 3.67 -10.98 -14.00
CA ILE A 81 2.48 -11.32 -14.78
C ILE A 81 2.46 -10.43 -16.05
N PRO A 82 2.47 -11.00 -17.27
CA PRO A 82 2.53 -10.23 -18.51
C PRO A 82 1.41 -9.19 -18.63
N LYS A 83 0.20 -9.54 -18.16
CA LYS A 83 -0.94 -8.61 -18.20
C LYS A 83 -0.75 -7.37 -17.33
N ILE A 84 -0.10 -7.49 -16.18
CA ILE A 84 0.19 -6.34 -15.29
C ILE A 84 1.19 -5.41 -15.96
N GLN A 85 2.25 -5.95 -16.56
CA GLN A 85 3.23 -5.17 -17.30
C GLN A 85 2.60 -4.45 -18.50
N GLN A 86 1.74 -5.16 -19.23
CA GLN A 86 1.01 -4.60 -20.37
C GLN A 86 0.09 -3.46 -19.93
N LEU A 87 -0.70 -3.64 -18.86
CA LEU A 87 -1.59 -2.61 -18.34
C LEU A 87 -0.84 -1.34 -17.92
N LEU A 88 0.32 -1.49 -17.26
CA LEU A 88 1.16 -0.35 -16.89
C LEU A 88 1.79 0.33 -18.11
N LYS A 89 2.30 -0.46 -19.06
CA LYS A 89 2.85 0.05 -20.32
C LYS A 89 1.79 0.85 -21.09
N ASP A 90 0.58 0.30 -21.24
CA ASP A 90 -0.54 0.98 -21.89
C ASP A 90 -0.94 2.25 -21.12
N TYR A 91 -0.98 2.18 -19.79
CA TYR A 91 -1.32 3.32 -18.94
C TYR A 91 -0.33 4.48 -19.11
N PHE A 92 0.97 4.19 -19.23
CA PHE A 92 2.04 5.16 -19.47
C PHE A 92 2.40 5.30 -20.96
N ARG A 93 1.42 5.14 -21.87
CA ARG A 93 1.54 5.43 -23.31
C ARG A 93 2.69 4.71 -24.02
N GLY A 94 2.90 3.44 -23.68
CA GLY A 94 3.93 2.60 -24.27
C GLY A 94 5.29 2.65 -23.57
N LYS A 95 5.44 3.42 -22.49
CA LYS A 95 6.69 3.48 -21.70
C LYS A 95 7.05 2.10 -21.16
N GLU A 96 8.22 1.61 -21.57
CA GLU A 96 8.77 0.34 -21.09
C GLU A 96 9.20 0.47 -19.62
N PRO A 97 8.78 -0.45 -18.74
CA PRO A 97 9.33 -0.53 -17.41
C PRO A 97 10.83 -0.83 -17.45
N ARG A 98 11.58 -0.26 -16.50
CA ARG A 98 13.03 -0.44 -16.43
C ARG A 98 13.38 -1.89 -16.18
N ARG A 99 14.32 -2.40 -16.97
CA ARG A 99 14.91 -3.73 -16.84
C ARG A 99 16.21 -3.63 -16.04
N GLY A 100 16.65 -4.75 -15.45
CA GLY A 100 17.92 -4.84 -14.73
C GLY A 100 17.81 -4.77 -13.21
N ILE A 101 16.60 -4.66 -12.66
CA ILE A 101 16.34 -4.81 -11.24
C ILE A 101 15.60 -6.13 -11.03
N GLN A 102 16.11 -6.99 -10.14
CA GLN A 102 15.42 -8.21 -9.72
C GLN A 102 14.22 -7.82 -8.84
N PRO A 103 12.95 -8.00 -9.28
CA PRO A 103 11.79 -7.45 -8.56
C PRO A 103 11.63 -8.00 -7.14
N ASP A 104 12.13 -9.21 -6.90
CA ASP A 104 12.00 -9.91 -5.62
C ASP A 104 13.08 -9.50 -4.60
N GLU A 105 14.19 -8.92 -5.05
CA GLU A 105 15.32 -8.51 -4.21
C GLU A 105 15.45 -6.99 -4.07
N ALA A 106 14.80 -6.22 -4.94
CA ALA A 106 14.91 -4.75 -4.99
C ALA A 106 14.70 -4.08 -3.63
N VAL A 107 13.70 -4.55 -2.87
CA VAL A 107 13.38 -4.02 -1.53
C VAL A 107 14.48 -4.37 -0.53
N ALA A 108 14.91 -5.63 -0.48
CA ALA A 108 15.95 -6.07 0.44
C ALA A 108 17.28 -5.36 0.18
N TYR A 109 17.63 -5.17 -1.10
CA TYR A 109 18.80 -4.41 -1.51
C TYR A 109 18.73 -2.95 -1.05
N GLY A 110 17.60 -2.27 -1.29
CA GLY A 110 17.40 -0.89 -0.84
C GLY A 110 17.51 -0.73 0.67
N MET A 111 16.94 -1.67 1.43
CA MET A 111 17.06 -1.69 2.90
C MET A 111 18.49 -1.94 3.36
N ALA A 112 19.22 -2.84 2.70
CA ALA A 112 20.62 -3.09 3.02
C ALA A 112 21.47 -1.85 2.78
N VAL A 113 21.22 -1.10 1.70
CA VAL A 113 21.91 0.18 1.43
C VAL A 113 21.58 1.23 2.50
N GLN A 114 20.30 1.42 2.82
CA GLN A 114 19.84 2.40 3.81
C GLN A 114 20.31 2.09 5.24
N GLY A 115 20.48 0.81 5.58
CA GLY A 115 20.91 0.37 6.91
C GLY A 115 22.42 0.43 7.15
N ARG A 116 23.23 0.82 6.16
CA ARG A 116 24.68 0.99 6.34
C ARG A 116 24.96 2.21 7.20
N GLU A 117 25.82 2.06 8.20
CA GLU A 117 26.25 3.17 9.07
C GLU A 117 27.03 4.22 8.28
N GLU A 118 27.92 3.76 7.40
CA GLU A 118 28.68 4.61 6.50
C GLU A 118 28.19 4.42 5.05
N PRO A 119 27.85 5.52 4.35
CA PRO A 119 27.56 5.44 2.93
C PRO A 119 28.80 4.99 2.15
N GLU A 120 28.59 4.46 0.93
CA GLU A 120 29.71 4.22 0.01
C GLU A 120 30.47 5.52 -0.27
N GLU A 121 31.78 5.43 -0.46
CA GLU A 121 32.64 6.58 -0.76
C GLU A 121 32.06 7.40 -1.93
N GLY A 122 31.73 8.66 -1.66
CA GLY A 122 31.17 9.59 -2.64
C GLY A 122 29.64 9.59 -2.78
N CYS A 123 28.90 8.78 -2.02
CA CYS A 123 27.44 8.67 -2.11
C CYS A 123 26.74 9.25 -0.87
N THR A 124 26.35 10.52 -0.89
CA THR A 124 25.42 11.06 0.12
C THR A 124 23.98 10.96 -0.38
N TYR A 125 23.12 10.19 0.30
CA TYR A 125 21.69 10.15 0.01
C TYR A 125 20.88 10.71 1.19
N ILE A 126 19.84 11.48 0.88
CA ILE A 126 18.86 11.98 1.85
C ILE A 126 17.54 11.29 1.54
N ILE A 127 16.98 10.59 2.53
CA ILE A 127 15.68 9.94 2.41
C ILE A 127 14.66 10.82 3.13
N MET A 128 13.65 11.24 2.39
CA MET A 128 12.49 11.95 2.91
C MET A 128 11.29 11.03 2.79
N ASP A 129 10.77 10.59 3.93
CA ASP A 129 9.59 9.73 4.00
C ASP A 129 8.32 10.57 4.21
N ILE A 130 7.15 9.95 4.06
CA ILE A 130 5.84 10.60 4.21
C ILE A 130 4.89 9.77 5.07
N ALA A 131 3.92 10.43 5.71
CA ALA A 131 2.81 9.73 6.37
C ALA A 131 1.87 9.12 5.31
N PRO A 132 1.67 7.78 5.24
CA PRO A 132 0.85 7.16 4.18
C PRO A 132 -0.66 7.43 4.34
N LEU A 133 -1.09 7.66 5.58
CA LEU A 133 -2.48 7.96 5.94
C LEU A 133 -2.52 9.15 6.90
N SER A 134 -3.66 9.83 6.93
CA SER A 134 -3.89 10.95 7.82
C SER A 134 -4.04 10.47 9.26
N LEU A 135 -3.27 11.08 10.16
CA LEU A 135 -3.37 10.90 11.60
C LEU A 135 -4.27 11.98 12.18
N GLY A 136 -5.18 11.61 13.06
CA GLY A 136 -6.13 12.54 13.65
C GLY A 136 -6.74 12.05 14.94
N LEU A 137 -7.59 12.90 15.51
CA LEU A 137 -8.21 12.70 16.82
C LEU A 137 -9.72 12.62 16.69
N GLU A 138 -10.34 11.87 17.60
CA GLU A 138 -11.79 11.94 17.79
C GLU A 138 -12.19 13.29 18.41
N THR A 139 -13.14 13.96 17.77
CA THR A 139 -13.82 15.14 18.31
C THR A 139 -15.30 14.86 18.55
N ALA A 140 -15.98 15.78 19.25
CA ALA A 140 -17.40 15.66 19.58
C ALA A 140 -18.26 15.20 18.37
N GLY A 141 -19.16 14.25 18.61
CA GLY A 141 -19.99 13.65 17.57
C GLY A 141 -19.33 12.54 16.74
N GLY A 142 -18.16 12.04 17.16
CA GLY A 142 -17.45 10.95 16.48
C GLY A 142 -16.83 11.35 15.13
N ALA A 143 -16.59 12.66 14.95
CA ALA A 143 -15.94 13.20 13.77
C ALA A 143 -14.42 13.06 13.87
N MET A 144 -13.77 12.78 12.73
CA MET A 144 -12.31 12.71 12.62
C MET A 144 -11.74 14.11 12.38
N THR A 145 -10.94 14.60 13.31
CA THR A 145 -10.18 15.85 13.13
C THR A 145 -8.73 15.51 12.78
N VAL A 146 -8.37 15.73 11.51
CA VAL A 146 -7.02 15.46 11.00
C VAL A 146 -6.00 16.42 11.63
N MET A 147 -4.90 15.84 12.14
CA MET A 147 -3.77 16.54 12.75
C MET A 147 -2.56 16.55 11.81
N ILE A 148 -2.19 15.38 11.29
CA ILE A 148 -1.11 15.21 10.30
C ILE A 148 -1.76 14.59 9.07
N PRO A 149 -1.95 15.36 7.98
CA PRO A 149 -2.50 14.81 6.73
C PRO A 149 -1.59 13.74 6.13
N ARG A 150 -2.18 12.81 5.37
CA ARG A 150 -1.41 11.93 4.47
C ARG A 150 -0.48 12.72 3.55
N ASN A 151 0.59 12.07 3.11
CA ASN A 151 1.68 12.62 2.31
C ASN A 151 2.48 13.75 3.00
N THR A 152 2.31 13.98 4.31
CA THR A 152 3.16 14.93 5.05
C THR A 152 4.56 14.35 5.25
N LEU A 153 5.60 15.13 4.95
CA LEU A 153 7.01 14.74 5.14
C LEU A 153 7.31 14.38 6.60
N LEU A 154 8.12 13.34 6.81
CA LEU A 154 8.57 12.87 8.10
C LEU A 154 10.08 13.18 8.29
N PRO A 155 10.53 13.51 9.52
CA PRO A 155 9.73 13.67 10.74
C PRO A 155 8.91 14.98 10.75
N THR A 156 7.75 14.98 11.41
CA THR A 156 6.88 16.16 11.55
C THR A 156 6.25 16.26 12.93
N LYS A 157 5.86 17.47 13.34
CA LYS A 157 5.18 17.74 14.61
C LYS A 157 4.00 18.68 14.37
N LYS A 158 2.82 18.32 14.89
CA LYS A 158 1.65 19.19 14.95
C LYS A 158 1.19 19.39 16.38
N VAL A 159 0.87 20.64 16.73
CA VAL A 159 0.30 21.00 18.03
C VAL A 159 -1.04 21.69 17.78
N ARG A 160 -2.07 21.29 18.53
CA ARG A 160 -3.39 21.91 18.52
C ARG A 160 -3.95 21.90 19.94
N THR A 161 -4.52 23.02 20.35
CA THR A 161 -5.19 23.16 21.64
C THR A 161 -6.61 22.63 21.56
N PHE A 162 -7.01 21.85 22.56
CA PHE A 162 -8.37 21.37 22.77
C PHE A 162 -8.84 21.82 24.16
N SER A 163 -10.15 21.92 24.35
CA SER A 163 -10.80 22.22 25.63
C SER A 163 -11.60 21.03 26.13
N THR A 164 -11.95 21.05 27.41
CA THR A 164 -12.91 20.12 28.01
C THR A 164 -14.29 20.28 27.36
N TYR A 165 -15.10 19.23 27.47
CA TYR A 165 -16.47 19.21 26.96
C TYR A 165 -17.49 19.61 28.04
N GLN A 166 -17.10 19.52 29.31
CA GLN A 166 -17.93 19.82 30.49
C GLN A 166 -17.11 20.59 31.53
N ASP A 167 -17.80 21.44 32.29
CA ASP A 167 -17.27 22.13 33.47
C ASP A 167 -16.70 21.11 34.46
N ASP A 168 -15.57 21.46 35.08
CA ASP A 168 -14.87 20.66 36.10
C ASP A 168 -14.47 19.24 35.64
N GLN A 169 -14.32 19.01 34.33
CA GLN A 169 -13.84 17.75 33.77
C GLN A 169 -12.38 17.49 34.17
N ASP A 170 -12.14 16.44 34.97
CA ASP A 170 -10.83 16.05 35.52
C ASP A 170 -10.00 15.14 34.60
N LEU A 171 -10.68 14.47 33.65
CA LEU A 171 -10.12 13.47 32.74
C LEU A 171 -10.50 13.76 31.29
N VAL A 172 -9.51 13.84 30.40
CA VAL A 172 -9.72 13.92 28.95
C VAL A 172 -9.16 12.67 28.28
N THR A 173 -10.02 11.95 27.56
CA THR A 173 -9.63 10.80 26.74
C THR A 173 -9.35 11.25 25.31
N ILE A 174 -8.11 11.05 24.85
CA ILE A 174 -7.64 11.37 23.51
C ILE A 174 -7.51 10.04 22.74
N LYS A 175 -8.39 9.82 21.76
CA LYS A 175 -8.30 8.67 20.86
C LYS A 175 -7.66 9.09 19.54
N VAL A 176 -6.58 8.42 19.17
CA VAL A 176 -5.80 8.67 17.94
C VAL A 176 -6.20 7.66 16.88
N TYR A 177 -6.52 8.14 15.69
CA TYR A 177 -6.93 7.34 14.55
C TYR A 177 -6.04 7.58 13.33
N GLU A 178 -6.01 6.59 12.44
CA GLU A 178 -5.40 6.63 11.12
C GLU A 178 -6.46 6.35 10.04
N GLY A 179 -6.58 7.24 9.06
CA GLY A 179 -7.47 7.03 7.91
C GLY A 179 -8.06 8.30 7.28
N GLU A 180 -8.75 8.12 6.16
CA GLU A 180 -9.26 9.19 5.30
C GLU A 180 -10.80 9.36 5.38
N ARG A 181 -11.48 8.66 6.30
CA ARG A 181 -12.93 8.77 6.46
C ARG A 181 -13.29 9.89 7.43
N ALA A 182 -14.44 10.53 7.21
CA ALA A 182 -14.90 11.66 8.01
C ALA A 182 -15.31 11.28 9.45
N ARG A 183 -15.67 10.01 9.70
CA ARG A 183 -16.08 9.51 11.01
C ARG A 183 -15.06 8.51 11.54
N VAL A 184 -14.75 8.61 12.83
CA VAL A 184 -13.70 7.79 13.44
C VAL A 184 -14.01 6.29 13.46
N LYS A 185 -15.29 5.91 13.48
CA LYS A 185 -15.73 4.50 13.41
C LYS A 185 -15.34 3.78 12.13
N ASP A 186 -15.08 4.55 11.06
CA ASP A 186 -14.72 4.03 9.73
C ASP A 186 -13.20 4.14 9.48
N ASN A 187 -12.43 4.55 10.49
CA ASN A 187 -10.97 4.66 10.49
C ASN A 187 -10.35 3.68 11.49
N HIS A 188 -9.02 3.51 11.41
CA HIS A 188 -8.29 2.61 12.28
C HIS A 188 -7.90 3.30 13.60
N LEU A 189 -8.29 2.75 14.75
CA LEU A 189 -7.85 3.25 16.06
C LEU A 189 -6.41 2.80 16.32
N LEU A 190 -5.50 3.77 16.50
CA LEU A 190 -4.10 3.50 16.82
C LEU A 190 -3.87 3.39 18.32
N GLY A 191 -4.57 4.19 19.12
CA GLY A 191 -4.38 4.20 20.56
C GLY A 191 -5.25 5.22 21.28
N THR A 192 -5.32 5.04 22.58
CA THR A 192 -6.08 5.89 23.50
C THR A 192 -5.13 6.39 24.58
N PHE A 193 -5.15 7.70 24.81
CA PHE A 193 -4.37 8.37 25.83
C PHE A 193 -5.34 9.03 26.79
N GLU A 194 -5.03 8.95 28.08
CA GLU A 194 -5.83 9.58 29.12
C GLU A 194 -4.99 10.66 29.78
N LEU A 195 -5.51 11.88 29.75
CA LEU A 195 -4.94 13.01 30.48
C LEU A 195 -5.82 13.24 31.71
N SER A 196 -5.34 12.82 32.87
CA SER A 196 -6.01 12.97 34.17
C SER A 196 -5.38 14.09 35.00
N GLY A 197 -6.10 14.54 36.03
CA GLY A 197 -5.62 15.56 36.96
C GLY A 197 -5.75 16.98 36.42
N LEU A 198 -6.74 17.23 35.54
CA LEU A 198 -7.04 18.58 35.08
C LEU A 198 -7.61 19.42 36.24
N PRO A 199 -7.15 20.67 36.40
CA PRO A 199 -7.71 21.55 37.42
C PRO A 199 -9.18 21.88 37.08
N PRO A 200 -10.08 21.94 38.08
CA PRO A 200 -11.48 22.34 37.88
C PRO A 200 -11.57 23.72 37.23
N ALA A 201 -12.32 23.82 36.14
CA ALA A 201 -12.52 25.03 35.35
C ALA A 201 -13.86 24.95 34.61
N PRO A 202 -14.55 26.09 34.39
CA PRO A 202 -15.76 26.15 33.56
C PRO A 202 -15.48 25.85 32.08
#